data_AF-A0A9P4MHH1-F1
#
_entry.id   AF-A0A9P4MHH1-F1
#
_cell.length_a   1.000
_cell.length_b   1.000
_cell.length_c   1.000
_cell.angle_alpha   90.00
_cell.angle_beta   90.00
_cell.angle_gamma   90.00
#
_symmetry.space_group_name_H-M   'P 1'
#
loop_
_entity.id
_entity.type
_entity.pdbx_description
1 polymer ?
#
loop_
_entity_poly.entity_id
_entity_poly.type
_entity_poly.pdbx_seq_one_letter_code
_entity_poly.pdbx_strand_id
1 'polypeptide(L)'
;MAESIGLQLLKLMPLISSTVNLQFASDEIQFFSAWTEMPQDQTAKARQILPWWMSSYLNRALYQVLIGLPLPIATGVAQYIRLRPAGSSVFRDLLLYGPRGSQQTASRWYLAGSFFALAHFFFAPKAKRLLEQMSSQSPASKETNIEAVNQWLQMHYIRSVVADIPAFVCFLRAAMIASARPLNLKVVGS
;
A
#
# COMPACT_ATOMS: atom_id res chain seq x y z
N MET A 1 -0.02 29.47 -16.63
CA MET A 1 0.54 28.37 -17.44
C MET A 1 -0.23 27.10 -17.10
N ALA A 2 -0.75 26.38 -18.08
CA ALA A 2 -1.38 25.08 -17.83
C ALA A 2 -0.31 24.10 -17.32
N GLU A 3 -0.61 23.36 -16.25
CA GLU A 3 0.29 22.34 -15.72
C GLU A 3 0.38 21.18 -16.71
N SER A 4 1.61 20.73 -17.02
CA SER A 4 1.82 19.65 -18.00
C SER A 4 1.14 18.35 -17.55
N ILE A 5 0.72 17.54 -18.52
CA ILE A 5 0.03 16.27 -18.25
C ILE A 5 0.88 15.35 -17.36
N GLY A 6 2.21 15.34 -17.55
CA GLY A 6 3.12 14.56 -16.70
C GLY A 6 3.09 14.97 -15.23
N LEU A 7 2.94 16.25 -14.93
CA LEU A 7 2.84 16.73 -13.55
C LEU A 7 1.49 16.40 -12.91
N GLN A 8 0.41 16.42 -13.71
CA GLN A 8 -0.90 15.97 -13.25
C GLN A 8 -0.89 14.46 -12.94
N LEU A 9 -0.28 13.66 -13.82
CA LEU A 9 -0.11 12.22 -13.59
C LEU A 9 0.73 11.93 -12.35
N LEU A 10 1.83 12.66 -12.13
CA LEU A 10 2.66 12.51 -10.94
C LEU A 10 1.90 12.82 -9.64
N LYS A 11 0.96 13.77 -9.65
CA LYS A 11 0.08 14.05 -8.50
C LYS A 11 -0.83 12.89 -8.13
N LEU A 12 -1.35 12.20 -9.14
CA LEU A 12 -2.29 11.10 -8.95
C LEU A 12 -1.59 9.76 -8.74
N MET A 13 -0.33 9.63 -9.15
CA MET A 13 0.39 8.35 -9.11
C MET A 13 0.44 7.67 -7.73
N PRO A 14 0.69 8.39 -6.61
CA PRO A 14 0.68 7.75 -5.29
C PRO A 14 -0.70 7.18 -4.92
N LEU A 15 -1.76 7.90 -5.30
CA LEU A 15 -3.14 7.45 -5.09
C LEU A 15 -3.46 6.23 -5.96
N ILE A 16 -3.21 6.30 -7.27
CA ILE A 16 -3.49 5.22 -8.21
C ILE A 16 -2.77 3.94 -7.79
N SER A 17 -1.47 4.02 -7.52
CA SER A 17 -0.67 2.86 -7.11
C SER A 17 -1.10 2.31 -5.74
N SER A 18 -1.46 3.17 -4.79
CA SER A 18 -2.03 2.72 -3.51
C SER A 18 -3.40 2.05 -3.65
N THR A 19 -4.24 2.50 -4.58
CA THR A 19 -5.53 1.85 -4.90
C THR A 19 -5.29 0.45 -5.48
N VAL A 20 -4.36 0.32 -6.42
CA VAL A 20 -3.99 -0.98 -7.00
C VAL A 20 -3.48 -1.93 -5.92
N ASN A 21 -2.65 -1.45 -4.99
CA ASN A 21 -2.18 -2.28 -3.87
C ASN A 21 -3.30 -2.70 -2.92
N LEU A 22 -4.28 -1.83 -2.64
CA LEU A 22 -5.46 -2.19 -1.85
C LEU A 22 -6.35 -3.21 -2.54
N GLN A 23 -6.56 -3.06 -3.85
CA GLN A 23 -7.30 -4.05 -4.63
C GLN A 23 -6.60 -5.40 -4.57
N PHE A 24 -5.28 -5.44 -4.79
CA PHE A 24 -4.49 -6.65 -4.68
C PHE A 24 -4.59 -7.28 -3.29
N ALA A 25 -4.52 -6.47 -2.23
CA ALA A 25 -4.69 -6.96 -0.86
C ALA A 25 -6.09 -7.56 -0.62
N SER A 26 -7.13 -6.98 -1.21
CA SER A 26 -8.50 -7.51 -1.15
C SER A 26 -8.65 -8.82 -1.92
N ASP A 27 -8.03 -8.92 -3.10
CA ASP A 27 -8.02 -10.14 -3.90
C ASP A 27 -7.28 -11.27 -3.18
N GLU A 28 -6.15 -10.96 -2.53
CA GLU A 28 -5.43 -11.91 -1.69
C GLU A 28 -6.30 -12.44 -0.55
N ILE A 29 -7.07 -11.59 0.15
CA ILE A 29 -7.99 -12.07 1.19
C ILE A 29 -8.98 -13.08 0.60
N GLN A 30 -9.59 -12.79 -0.54
CA GLN A 30 -10.56 -13.69 -1.17
C GLN A 30 -9.93 -15.02 -1.59
N PHE A 31 -8.79 -14.99 -2.27
CA PHE A 31 -8.14 -16.21 -2.75
C PHE A 31 -7.57 -17.06 -1.61
N PHE A 32 -6.98 -16.44 -0.59
CA PHE A 32 -6.36 -17.18 0.50
C PHE A 32 -7.38 -17.71 1.52
N SER A 33 -8.49 -17.01 1.75
CA SER A 33 -9.54 -17.47 2.69
C SER A 33 -10.20 -18.78 2.23
N ALA A 34 -10.29 -19.00 0.91
CA ALA A 34 -10.77 -20.26 0.36
C ALA A 34 -9.94 -21.48 0.80
N TRP A 35 -8.64 -21.31 1.11
CA TRP A 35 -7.80 -22.39 1.62
C TRP A 35 -8.08 -22.72 3.10
N THR A 36 -8.60 -21.78 3.87
CA THR A 36 -8.86 -21.94 5.31
C THR A 36 -10.31 -22.33 5.62
N GLU A 37 -11.22 -22.07 4.69
CA GLU A 37 -12.66 -22.33 4.84
C GLU A 37 -13.09 -23.72 4.33
N MET A 38 -12.15 -24.51 3.80
CA MET A 38 -12.45 -25.85 3.29
C MET A 38 -12.91 -26.82 4.40
N PRO A 39 -13.81 -27.76 4.07
CA PRO A 39 -14.16 -28.87 4.95
C PRO A 39 -12.94 -29.68 5.41
N GLN A 40 -12.98 -30.17 6.66
CA GLN A 40 -11.85 -30.85 7.30
C GLN A 40 -11.39 -32.12 6.56
N ASP A 41 -12.30 -32.82 5.90
CA ASP A 41 -12.01 -34.01 5.08
C ASP A 41 -11.21 -33.67 3.81
N GLN A 42 -11.25 -32.42 3.35
CA GLN A 42 -10.48 -31.94 2.18
C GLN A 42 -9.13 -31.32 2.57
N THR A 43 -8.95 -30.93 3.84
CA THR A 43 -7.72 -30.27 4.32
C THR A 43 -6.47 -31.11 4.04
N ALA A 44 -6.55 -32.44 4.20
CA ALA A 44 -5.42 -33.34 3.93
C ALA A 44 -4.95 -33.27 2.46
N LYS A 45 -5.89 -33.18 1.51
CA LYS A 45 -5.58 -33.01 0.08
C LYS A 45 -5.05 -31.61 -0.21
N ALA A 46 -5.68 -30.59 0.37
CA ALA A 46 -5.26 -29.20 0.23
C ALA A 46 -3.81 -28.97 0.66
N ARG A 47 -3.41 -29.55 1.80
CA ARG A 47 -2.03 -29.52 2.32
C ARG A 47 -1.00 -30.04 1.31
N GLN A 48 -1.38 -30.99 0.44
CA GLN A 48 -0.50 -31.53 -0.60
C GLN A 48 -0.41 -30.63 -1.83
N ILE A 49 -1.49 -29.94 -2.18
CA ILE A 49 -1.60 -29.12 -3.41
C ILE A 49 -1.06 -27.72 -3.18
N LEU A 50 -1.30 -27.15 -2.00
CA LEU A 50 -0.98 -25.76 -1.66
C LEU A 50 0.46 -25.36 -2.01
N PRO A 51 1.52 -26.15 -1.72
CA PRO A 51 2.90 -25.73 -2.01
C PRO A 51 3.19 -25.49 -3.49
N TRP A 52 2.60 -26.30 -4.37
CA TRP A 52 2.76 -26.13 -5.82
C TRP A 52 1.99 -24.91 -6.33
N TRP A 53 0.75 -24.75 -5.85
CA TRP A 53 -0.07 -23.57 -6.18
C TRP A 53 0.61 -22.29 -5.67
N MET A 54 1.11 -22.31 -4.44
CA MET A 54 1.78 -21.19 -3.79
C MET A 54 3.05 -20.78 -4.53
N SER A 55 3.89 -21.74 -4.92
CA SER A 55 5.11 -21.47 -5.69
C SER A 55 4.78 -20.79 -7.03
N SER A 56 3.72 -21.26 -7.70
CA SER A 56 3.25 -20.69 -8.97
C SER A 56 2.67 -19.28 -8.79
N TYR A 57 1.90 -19.06 -7.73
CA TYR A 57 1.35 -17.77 -7.36
C TYR A 57 2.46 -16.77 -7.01
N LEU A 58 3.41 -17.15 -6.16
CA LEU A 58 4.52 -16.29 -5.71
C LEU A 58 5.35 -15.77 -6.87
N ASN A 59 5.68 -16.62 -7.85
CA ASN A 59 6.41 -16.20 -9.04
C ASN A 59 5.73 -15.06 -9.81
N ARG A 60 4.39 -14.98 -9.76
CA ARG A 60 3.61 -13.91 -10.39
C ARG A 60 3.45 -12.72 -9.45
N ALA A 61 3.18 -12.96 -8.17
CA ALA A 61 3.02 -11.94 -7.15
C ALA A 61 4.30 -11.12 -6.92
N LEU A 62 5.49 -11.69 -7.21
CA LEU A 62 6.76 -10.97 -7.12
C LEU A 62 6.78 -9.69 -7.96
N TYR A 63 6.15 -9.68 -9.14
CA TYR A 63 6.07 -8.45 -9.95
C TYR A 63 5.29 -7.34 -9.24
N GLN A 64 4.19 -7.69 -8.56
CA GLN A 64 3.42 -6.74 -7.76
C GLN A 64 4.25 -6.22 -6.58
N VAL A 65 5.01 -7.08 -5.91
CA VAL A 65 5.88 -6.69 -4.79
C VAL A 65 7.01 -5.77 -5.24
N LEU A 66 7.66 -6.08 -6.36
CA LEU A 66 8.82 -5.33 -6.85
C LEU A 66 8.46 -3.98 -7.47
N ILE A 67 7.27 -3.86 -8.08
CA ILE A 67 6.86 -2.66 -8.79
C ILE A 67 5.77 -1.92 -8.02
N GLY A 68 4.72 -2.61 -7.59
CA GLY A 68 3.53 -2.02 -6.98
C GLY A 68 3.78 -1.41 -5.61
N LEU A 69 4.56 -2.07 -4.74
CA LEU A 69 4.81 -1.57 -3.38
C LEU A 69 5.76 -0.36 -3.32
N PRO A 70 6.87 -0.30 -4.08
CA PRO A 70 7.77 0.86 -4.04
C PRO A 70 7.20 2.11 -4.72
N LEU A 71 6.31 1.94 -5.71
CA LEU A 71 5.79 3.04 -6.51
C LEU A 71 5.05 4.14 -5.71
N PRO A 72 4.08 3.85 -4.81
CA PRO A 72 3.43 4.88 -4.00
C PRO A 72 4.40 5.56 -3.04
N ILE A 73 5.40 4.84 -2.54
CA ILE A 73 6.45 5.40 -1.67
C ILE A 73 7.27 6.41 -2.47
N ALA A 74 7.86 5.98 -3.58
CA ALA A 74 8.74 6.80 -4.41
C ALA A 74 8.03 8.05 -4.95
N THR A 75 6.82 7.86 -5.49
CA THR A 75 6.05 8.97 -6.09
C THR A 75 5.48 9.90 -5.03
N GLY A 76 5.08 9.38 -3.85
CA GLY A 76 4.66 10.21 -2.73
C GLY A 76 5.82 11.05 -2.16
N VAL A 77 7.01 10.47 -2.01
CA VAL A 77 8.21 11.21 -1.59
C VAL A 77 8.60 12.27 -2.64
N ALA A 78 8.55 11.94 -3.93
CA ALA A 78 8.80 12.91 -5.00
C ALA A 78 7.83 14.10 -4.92
N GLN A 79 6.55 13.84 -4.66
CA GLN A 79 5.54 14.89 -4.49
C GLN A 79 5.74 15.71 -3.21
N TYR A 80 6.15 15.08 -2.11
CA TYR A 80 6.56 15.80 -0.91
C TYR A 80 7.72 16.77 -1.19
N ILE A 81 8.79 16.28 -1.85
CA ILE A 81 9.97 17.10 -2.18
C ILE A 81 9.61 18.26 -3.11
N ARG A 82 8.71 18.04 -4.07
CA ARG A 82 8.25 19.08 -5.01
C ARG A 82 7.43 20.18 -4.32
N LEU A 83 6.55 19.80 -3.38
CA LEU A 83 5.55 20.70 -2.80
C LEU A 83 5.98 21.31 -1.45
N ARG A 84 7.08 20.83 -0.84
CA ARG A 84 7.60 21.40 0.41
C ARG A 84 8.20 22.80 0.21
N PRO A 85 8.14 23.67 1.22
CA PRO A 85 8.84 24.96 1.19
C PRO A 85 10.35 24.80 1.00
N ALA A 86 10.98 25.72 0.26
CA ALA A 86 12.43 25.77 0.16
C ALA A 86 13.04 25.98 1.56
N GLY A 87 14.04 25.17 1.91
CA GLY A 87 14.71 25.22 3.22
C GLY A 87 13.96 24.56 4.37
N SER A 88 12.81 23.90 4.16
CA SER A 88 12.18 23.06 5.18
C SER A 88 12.87 21.70 5.28
N SER A 89 13.05 21.21 6.52
CA SER A 89 13.46 19.83 6.77
C SER A 89 12.23 18.97 7.07
N VAL A 90 12.34 17.66 6.78
CA VAL A 90 11.31 16.65 7.10
C VAL A 90 10.88 16.75 8.57
N PHE A 91 11.86 16.90 9.48
CA PHE A 91 11.62 17.05 10.92
C PHE A 91 10.81 18.31 11.26
N ARG A 92 11.13 19.46 10.66
CA ARG A 92 10.36 20.70 10.88
C ARG A 92 8.94 20.59 10.33
N ASP A 93 8.76 19.88 9.22
CA ASP A 93 7.44 19.73 8.60
C ASP A 93 6.53 18.78 9.37
N LEU A 94 7.08 17.76 10.03
CA LEU A 94 6.35 16.85 10.92
C LEU A 94 5.96 17.51 12.25
N LEU A 95 6.84 18.33 12.85
CA LEU A 95 6.64 18.87 14.20
C LEU A 95 5.80 20.16 14.27
N LEU A 96 5.73 20.95 13.19
CA LEU A 96 5.08 22.26 13.23
C LEU A 96 3.66 22.21 12.64
N TYR A 97 2.65 21.98 13.47
CA TYR A 97 1.24 22.13 13.06
C TYR A 97 0.89 23.63 12.97
N GLY A 98 0.41 24.10 11.83
CA GLY A 98 0.02 25.50 11.64
C GLY A 98 -0.65 25.72 10.28
N PRO A 99 -1.51 26.75 10.15
CA PRO A 99 -2.20 27.06 8.89
C PRO A 99 -1.16 27.44 7.84
N ARG A 100 -1.06 26.59 6.82
CA ARG A 100 -0.11 26.72 5.72
C ARG A 100 -0.86 26.61 4.40
N GLY A 101 -0.29 27.17 3.33
CA GLY A 101 -0.90 27.12 2.00
C GLY A 101 -1.24 25.70 1.54
N SER A 102 -2.19 25.55 0.63
CA SER A 102 -2.72 24.24 0.15
C SER A 102 -1.61 23.28 -0.29
N GLN A 103 -0.58 23.77 -0.98
CA GLN A 103 0.56 22.95 -1.44
C GLN A 103 1.37 22.32 -0.29
N GLN A 104 1.61 23.08 0.78
CA GLN A 104 2.36 22.59 1.94
C GLN A 104 1.54 21.61 2.77
N THR A 105 0.21 21.78 2.78
CA THR A 105 -0.69 20.81 3.37
C THR A 105 -0.68 19.51 2.56
N ALA A 106 -0.77 19.59 1.23
CA ALA A 106 -0.71 18.42 0.35
C ALA A 106 0.63 17.67 0.49
N SER A 107 1.76 18.38 0.56
CA SER A 107 3.09 17.76 0.70
C SER A 107 3.19 16.86 1.94
N ARG A 108 2.62 17.31 3.07
CA ARG A 108 2.58 16.53 4.33
C ARG A 108 1.74 15.27 4.21
N TRP A 109 0.60 15.35 3.52
CA TRP A 109 -0.23 14.17 3.27
C TRP A 109 0.46 13.17 2.35
N TYR A 110 1.21 13.63 1.33
CA TYR A 110 2.06 12.74 0.54
C TYR A 110 3.13 12.07 1.39
N LEU A 111 3.82 12.81 2.26
CA LEU A 111 4.84 12.25 3.14
C LEU A 111 4.26 11.24 4.13
N ALA A 112 3.13 11.56 4.78
CA ALA A 112 2.44 10.67 5.70
C ALA A 112 1.98 9.39 5.00
N GLY A 113 1.42 9.50 3.78
CA GLY A 113 1.05 8.35 2.97
C GLY A 113 2.26 7.47 2.63
N SER A 114 3.39 8.07 2.24
CA SER A 114 4.63 7.34 1.98
C SER A 114 5.18 6.63 3.23
N PHE A 115 5.04 7.25 4.41
CA PHE A 115 5.41 6.63 5.68
C PHE A 115 4.56 5.38 5.96
N PHE A 116 3.23 5.48 5.84
CA PHE A 116 2.35 4.33 6.04
C PHE A 116 2.59 3.22 4.99
N ALA A 117 2.79 3.60 3.72
CA ALA A 117 3.14 2.65 2.67
C ALA A 117 4.48 1.94 2.95
N LEU A 118 5.46 2.64 3.55
CA LEU A 118 6.71 2.01 4.00
C LEU A 118 6.49 1.11 5.21
N ALA A 119 5.60 1.47 6.14
CA ALA A 119 5.29 0.67 7.32
C ALA A 119 4.73 -0.72 6.99
N HIS A 120 4.18 -0.92 5.79
CA HIS A 120 3.85 -2.24 5.23
C HIS A 120 4.99 -3.25 5.41
N PHE A 121 6.24 -2.81 5.20
CA PHE A 121 7.41 -3.68 5.24
C PHE A 121 7.81 -4.13 6.66
N PHE A 122 7.23 -3.58 7.72
CA PHE A 122 7.42 -4.12 9.08
C PHE A 122 6.90 -5.56 9.22
N PHE A 123 5.95 -5.96 8.37
CA PHE A 123 5.39 -7.30 8.34
C PHE A 123 6.21 -8.26 7.46
N ALA A 124 7.19 -7.77 6.69
CA ALA A 124 7.94 -8.55 5.71
C ALA A 124 8.65 -9.79 6.31
N PRO A 125 9.29 -9.73 7.51
CA PRO A 125 9.94 -10.92 8.07
C PRO A 125 8.96 -12.05 8.36
N LYS A 126 7.81 -11.73 8.97
CA LYS A 126 6.76 -12.71 9.26
C LYS A 126 6.11 -13.21 7.97
N ALA A 127 5.86 -12.33 7.00
CA ALA A 127 5.33 -12.69 5.69
C ALA A 127 6.26 -13.70 5.01
N LYS A 128 7.56 -13.40 4.87
CA LYS A 128 8.54 -14.29 4.23
C LYS A 128 8.53 -15.69 4.84
N ARG A 129 8.58 -15.79 6.17
CA ARG A 129 8.55 -17.07 6.90
C ARG A 129 7.29 -17.88 6.57
N LEU A 130 6.13 -17.24 6.57
CA LEU A 130 4.85 -17.93 6.29
C LEU A 130 4.74 -18.35 4.82
N LEU A 131 5.17 -17.49 3.88
CA LEU A 131 5.17 -17.80 2.45
C LEU A 131 6.12 -18.97 2.12
N GLU A 132 7.29 -19.04 2.78
CA GLU A 132 8.21 -20.17 2.70
C GLU A 132 7.58 -21.46 3.25
N GLN A 133 6.89 -21.38 4.39
CA GLN A 133 6.17 -22.53 4.96
C GLN A 133 5.07 -23.03 4.03
N MET A 134 4.31 -22.12 3.40
CA MET A 134 3.25 -22.48 2.46
C MET A 134 3.77 -23.11 1.18
N SER A 135 4.91 -22.65 0.66
CA SER A 135 5.50 -23.10 -0.61
C SER A 135 6.43 -24.30 -0.46
N SER A 136 6.83 -24.64 0.76
CA SER A 136 7.72 -25.77 1.06
C SER A 136 7.07 -27.13 0.76
N GLN A 137 7.80 -27.98 0.05
CA GLN A 137 7.39 -29.35 -0.24
C GLN A 137 7.70 -30.33 0.91
N SER A 138 8.34 -29.87 2.00
CA SER A 138 8.74 -30.75 3.10
C SER A 138 7.52 -31.34 3.83
N PRO A 139 7.58 -32.60 4.30
CA PRO A 139 6.48 -33.21 5.06
C PRO A 139 6.05 -32.36 6.28
N ALA A 140 7.01 -31.89 7.06
CA ALA A 140 6.74 -31.07 8.25
C ALA A 140 6.06 -29.74 7.93
N SER A 141 6.43 -29.09 6.81
CA SER A 141 5.75 -27.86 6.38
C SER A 141 4.32 -28.14 5.93
N LYS A 142 4.09 -29.25 5.22
CA LYS A 142 2.75 -29.63 4.73
C LYS A 142 1.75 -29.92 5.85
N GLU A 143 2.21 -30.41 6.99
CA GLU A 143 1.34 -30.65 8.15
C GLU A 143 0.69 -29.38 8.71
N THR A 144 1.31 -28.21 8.48
CA THR A 144 0.91 -26.93 9.10
C THR A 144 0.78 -25.78 8.10
N ASN A 145 0.79 -26.06 6.79
CA ASN A 145 0.80 -25.01 5.77
C ASN A 145 -0.54 -24.28 5.63
N ILE A 146 -1.68 -24.94 5.90
CA ILE A 146 -3.00 -24.30 5.93
C ILE A 146 -3.11 -23.36 7.14
N GLU A 147 -2.57 -23.77 8.29
CA GLU A 147 -2.45 -22.91 9.47
C GLU A 147 -1.54 -21.71 9.20
N ALA A 148 -0.50 -21.89 8.39
CA ALA A 148 0.33 -20.78 7.92
C ALA A 148 -0.46 -19.80 7.04
N VAL A 149 -1.35 -20.28 6.15
CA VAL A 149 -2.27 -19.41 5.38
C VAL A 149 -3.14 -18.59 6.32
N ASN A 150 -3.74 -19.21 7.34
CA ASN A 150 -4.56 -18.49 8.31
C ASN A 150 -3.76 -17.42 9.08
N GLN A 151 -2.55 -17.76 9.56
CA GLN A 151 -1.67 -16.79 10.23
C GLN A 151 -1.26 -15.64 9.29
N TRP A 152 -1.08 -15.92 8.01
CA TRP A 152 -0.77 -14.91 7.02
C TRP A 152 -1.97 -14.02 6.75
N LEU A 153 -3.19 -14.57 6.59
CA LEU A 153 -4.44 -13.81 6.43
C LEU A 153 -4.67 -12.85 7.59
N GLN A 154 -4.50 -13.32 8.84
CA GLN A 154 -4.64 -12.45 10.02
C GLN A 154 -3.64 -11.29 10.01
N MET A 155 -2.37 -11.58 9.72
CA MET A 155 -1.33 -10.57 9.62
C MET A 155 -1.58 -9.60 8.45
N HIS A 156 -1.99 -10.14 7.30
CA HIS A 156 -2.29 -9.41 6.07
C HIS A 156 -3.43 -8.44 6.28
N TYR A 157 -4.52 -8.88 6.92
CA TYR A 157 -5.63 -8.03 7.31
C TYR A 157 -5.18 -6.89 8.22
N ILE A 158 -4.44 -7.20 9.30
CA ILE A 158 -3.92 -6.18 10.22
C ILE A 158 -3.04 -5.18 9.46
N ARG A 159 -2.09 -5.67 8.65
CA ARG A 159 -1.21 -4.83 7.82
C ARG A 159 -2.02 -3.90 6.92
N SER A 160 -3.04 -4.41 6.24
CA SER A 160 -3.88 -3.58 5.37
C SER A 160 -4.66 -2.52 6.14
N VAL A 161 -5.14 -2.83 7.34
CA VAL A 161 -5.83 -1.85 8.19
C VAL A 161 -4.90 -0.78 8.76
N VAL A 162 -3.68 -1.13 9.19
CA VAL A 162 -2.79 -0.19 9.90
C VAL A 162 -1.76 0.50 9.02
N ALA A 163 -1.52 0.00 7.80
CA ALA A 163 -0.56 0.56 6.85
C ALA A 163 -1.22 0.94 5.52
N ASP A 164 -1.80 -0.04 4.80
CA ASP A 164 -2.22 0.18 3.41
C ASP A 164 -3.43 1.15 3.30
N ILE A 165 -4.45 0.98 4.14
CA ILE A 165 -5.64 1.86 4.18
C ILE A 165 -5.26 3.29 4.62
N PRO A 166 -4.49 3.51 5.71
CA PRO A 166 -4.01 4.84 6.07
C PRO A 166 -3.17 5.50 4.97
N ALA A 167 -2.32 4.74 4.28
CA ALA A 167 -1.55 5.24 3.15
C ALA A 167 -2.47 5.76 2.03
N PHE A 168 -3.44 4.95 1.62
CA PHE A 168 -4.45 5.31 0.62
C PHE A 168 -5.21 6.59 1.01
N VAL A 169 -5.73 6.66 2.25
CA VAL A 169 -6.48 7.82 2.73
C VAL A 169 -5.61 9.09 2.70
N CYS A 170 -4.34 8.98 3.08
CA CYS A 170 -3.40 10.09 3.01
C CYS A 170 -3.18 10.55 1.57
N PHE A 171 -2.95 9.62 0.63
CA PHE A 171 -2.73 9.96 -0.77
C PHE A 171 -3.98 10.51 -1.45
N LEU A 172 -5.17 10.02 -1.10
CA LEU A 172 -6.44 10.55 -1.57
C LEU A 172 -6.60 12.01 -1.14
N ARG A 173 -6.36 12.28 0.15
CA ARG A 173 -6.41 13.65 0.68
C ARG A 173 -5.36 14.57 0.04
N ALA A 174 -4.13 14.08 -0.14
CA ALA A 174 -3.08 14.82 -0.82
C ALA A 174 -3.48 15.20 -2.25
N ALA A 175 -4.00 14.24 -3.01
CA ALA A 175 -4.42 14.43 -4.40
C ALA A 175 -5.57 15.44 -4.52
N MET A 176 -6.58 15.37 -3.64
CA MET A 176 -7.68 16.33 -3.61
C MET A 176 -7.18 17.76 -3.36
N ILE A 177 -6.31 17.96 -2.37
CA ILE A 177 -5.78 19.29 -2.04
C ILE A 177 -4.86 19.81 -3.16
N ALA A 178 -4.00 18.96 -3.72
CA ALA A 178 -3.05 19.34 -4.78
C ALA A 178 -3.72 19.63 -6.13
N SER A 179 -4.97 19.17 -6.30
CA SER A 179 -5.77 19.35 -7.52
C SER A 179 -6.86 20.43 -7.38
N ALA A 180 -7.14 20.90 -6.16
CA ALA A 180 -8.09 21.97 -5.93
C ALA A 180 -7.62 23.28 -6.60
N ARG A 181 -8.43 23.82 -7.53
CA ARG A 181 -8.20 25.16 -8.08
C ARG A 181 -8.59 26.22 -7.04
N PRO A 182 -7.81 27.30 -6.87
CA PRO A 182 -8.27 28.43 -6.06
C PRO A 182 -9.54 29.01 -6.71
N LEU A 183 -10.61 29.12 -5.92
CA LEU A 183 -11.81 29.86 -6.30
C LEU A 183 -11.43 31.34 -6.41
N ASN A 184 -11.14 31.82 -7.62
CA ASN A 184 -11.05 33.24 -7.91
C ASN A 184 -12.47 33.82 -7.90
N LEU A 185 -13.01 34.07 -6.71
CA LEU A 185 -14.10 35.03 -6.57
C LEU A 185 -13.50 36.40 -6.85
N LYS A 186 -13.48 36.80 -8.12
CA LYS A 186 -13.41 38.21 -8.45
C LYS A 186 -14.67 38.83 -7.83
N VAL A 187 -14.51 39.51 -6.70
CA VAL A 187 -15.48 40.48 -6.23
C VAL A 187 -15.55 41.51 -7.36
N VAL A 188 -16.60 41.40 -8.17
CA VAL A 188 -16.98 42.43 -9.13
C VAL A 188 -17.42 43.60 -8.26
N GLY A 189 -16.47 44.49 -7.97
CA GLY A 189 -16.76 45.77 -7.36
C GLY A 189 -17.60 46.59 -8.33
N SER A 190 -18.83 46.88 -7.91
CA SER A 190 -19.72 47.93 -8.42
C SER A 190 -19.48 49.24 -7.70
#